data_AF-A0A7S2E5H9-F1
#
_entry.id   AF-A0A7S2E5H9-F1
#
_cell.length_a   1.000
_cell.length_b   1.000
_cell.length_c   1.000
_cell.angle_alpha   90.00
_cell.angle_beta   90.00
_cell.angle_gamma   90.00
#
_symmetry.space_group_name_H-M   'P 1'
#
loop_
_entity.id
_entity.type
_entity.pdbx_description
1 polymer ?
#
loop_
_entity_poly.entity_id
_entity_poly.type
_entity_poly.pdbx_seq_one_letter_code
_entity_poly.pdbx_strand_id
1 'polypeptide(L)'
;DFWAPKGQMNKSDVHSATGEYPLLFGYDLYQYMNGANWTRYARWAHHKGSAVVVSWWATNPVNGEEAHDCKGDPVTALMPGGKAHKEWMDQLNQVVKFFNKFQDVDGEQIPVIFRMFREPNTDHWWWGKRCSSPKEYHEAFEFSYNYIQSRTHNIL
;
A
#
# COMPACT_ATOMS: atom_id res chain seq x y z
N ASP A 1 16.84 -9.37 -6.88
CA ASP A 1 15.40 -9.10 -6.66
C ASP A 1 15.12 -8.50 -5.29
N PHE A 2 14.39 -7.38 -5.27
CA PHE A 2 13.89 -6.71 -4.05
C PHE A 2 12.84 -7.52 -3.26
N TRP A 3 12.57 -8.77 -3.66
CA TRP A 3 11.35 -9.50 -3.30
C TRP A 3 11.61 -10.94 -2.86
N ALA A 4 12.75 -11.23 -2.24
CA ALA A 4 12.98 -12.55 -1.66
C ALA A 4 12.17 -12.70 -0.35
N PRO A 5 11.28 -13.72 -0.22
CA PRO A 5 10.56 -14.02 1.03
C PRO A 5 11.50 -14.41 2.19
N LYS A 6 12.79 -14.55 1.90
CA LYS A 6 13.90 -14.80 2.84
C LYS A 6 14.88 -13.62 2.87
N GLY A 7 14.39 -12.38 2.74
CA GLY A 7 15.24 -11.18 2.78
C GLY A 7 16.24 -11.27 3.94
N GLN A 8 17.52 -11.10 3.67
CA GLN A 8 18.55 -11.10 4.71
C GLN A 8 18.81 -9.64 5.09
N MET A 9 18.88 -9.38 6.39
CA MET A 9 19.17 -8.03 6.86
C MET A 9 20.56 -7.61 6.36
N ASN A 10 20.73 -6.35 5.95
CA ASN A 10 21.94 -5.82 5.31
C ASN A 10 22.33 -6.47 3.96
N LYS A 11 21.43 -7.17 3.26
CA LYS A 11 21.68 -7.63 1.88
C LYS A 11 20.79 -6.92 0.88
N SER A 12 21.42 -6.35 -0.13
CA SER A 12 20.78 -5.68 -1.26
C SER A 12 21.63 -5.96 -2.51
N ASP A 13 20.98 -6.32 -3.61
CA ASP A 13 21.68 -6.50 -4.88
C ASP A 13 22.24 -5.17 -5.39
N VAL A 14 21.54 -4.06 -5.13
CA VAL A 14 22.04 -2.71 -5.45
C VAL A 14 23.33 -2.43 -4.69
N HIS A 15 23.37 -2.70 -3.38
CA HIS A 15 24.59 -2.53 -2.58
C HIS A 15 25.71 -3.48 -3.02
N SER A 16 25.36 -4.72 -3.37
CA SER A 16 26.35 -5.70 -3.83
C SER A 16 26.98 -5.30 -5.17
N ALA A 17 26.19 -4.67 -6.05
CA ALA A 17 26.63 -4.23 -7.37
C ALA A 17 27.32 -2.85 -7.36
N THR A 18 26.91 -1.94 -6.48
CA THR A 18 27.32 -0.53 -6.52
C THR A 18 28.13 -0.06 -5.32
N GLY A 19 28.11 -0.82 -4.22
CA GLY A 19 28.66 -0.39 -2.93
C GLY A 19 27.71 0.48 -2.09
N GLU A 20 26.54 0.85 -2.61
CA GLU A 20 25.59 1.75 -1.93
C GLU A 20 24.18 1.15 -1.81
N TYR A 21 23.48 1.50 -0.74
CA TYR A 21 22.07 1.14 -0.60
C TYR A 21 21.17 2.08 -1.43
N PRO A 22 20.03 1.59 -1.94
CA PRO A 22 19.09 2.45 -2.63
C PRO A 22 18.52 3.50 -1.68
N LEU A 23 18.23 4.70 -2.19
CA LEU A 23 17.62 5.76 -1.40
C LEU A 23 16.16 5.43 -1.02
N LEU A 24 15.46 4.67 -1.85
CA LEU A 24 14.06 4.28 -1.66
C LEU A 24 13.95 2.76 -1.48
N PHE A 25 13.33 2.34 -0.39
CA PHE A 25 13.00 0.93 -0.13
C PHE A 25 11.50 0.69 -0.28
N GLY A 26 11.14 -0.13 -1.25
CA GLY A 26 9.75 -0.44 -1.59
C GLY A 26 9.24 -1.70 -0.90
N TYR A 27 8.02 -1.62 -0.37
CA TYR A 27 7.28 -2.73 0.22
C TYR A 27 5.82 -2.71 -0.24
N ASP A 28 5.09 -3.79 0.02
CA ASP A 28 3.66 -3.86 -0.24
C ASP A 28 2.86 -4.20 1.03
N LEU A 29 1.80 -3.44 1.28
CA LEU A 29 0.97 -3.57 2.46
C LEU A 29 0.11 -4.84 2.45
N TYR A 30 -0.32 -5.32 1.27
CA TYR A 30 -1.05 -6.59 1.18
C TYR A 30 -0.19 -7.76 1.67
N GLN A 31 1.10 -7.78 1.33
CA GLN A 31 2.01 -8.82 1.84
C GLN A 31 2.13 -8.78 3.37
N TYR A 32 2.20 -7.58 3.97
CA TYR A 32 2.22 -7.43 5.42
C TYR A 32 0.95 -7.99 6.07
N MET A 33 -0.21 -7.63 5.52
CA MET A 33 -1.51 -8.11 5.98
C MET A 33 -1.64 -9.64 5.86
N ASN A 34 -0.91 -10.25 4.93
CA ASN A 34 -0.84 -11.71 4.71
C ASN A 34 0.38 -12.38 5.39
N GLY A 35 0.95 -11.74 6.41
CA GLY A 35 1.94 -12.37 7.30
C GLY A 35 3.41 -12.11 6.94
N ALA A 36 3.71 -11.35 5.88
CA ALA A 36 5.07 -10.95 5.59
C ALA A 36 5.57 -9.93 6.63
N ASN A 37 6.65 -10.24 7.35
CA ASN A 37 7.22 -9.32 8.32
C ASN A 37 8.35 -8.47 7.70
N TRP A 38 7.99 -7.56 6.79
CA TRP A 38 8.97 -6.66 6.18
C TRP A 38 9.30 -5.43 7.04
N THR A 39 8.49 -5.11 8.05
CA THR A 39 8.63 -3.88 8.86
C THR A 39 9.99 -3.73 9.52
N ARG A 40 10.65 -4.84 9.89
CA ARG A 40 12.02 -4.82 10.42
C ARG A 40 13.05 -4.27 9.44
N TYR A 41 12.89 -4.54 8.14
CA TYR A 41 13.82 -4.05 7.11
C TYR A 41 13.53 -2.58 6.80
N ALA A 42 12.26 -2.19 6.81
CA ALA A 42 11.87 -0.81 6.62
C ALA A 42 12.37 0.10 7.76
N ARG A 43 12.29 -0.35 9.02
CA ARG A 43 12.91 0.33 10.18
C ARG A 43 14.42 0.48 10.02
N TRP A 44 15.09 -0.59 9.58
CA TRP A 44 16.52 -0.56 9.32
C TRP A 44 16.87 0.44 8.21
N ALA A 45 16.12 0.45 7.10
CA ALA A 45 16.33 1.37 5.98
C ALA A 45 16.13 2.83 6.43
N HIS A 46 15.07 3.09 7.19
CA HIS A 46 14.81 4.41 7.79
C HIS A 46 15.97 4.86 8.69
N HIS A 47 16.47 3.98 9.56
CA HIS A 47 17.62 4.26 10.42
C HIS A 47 18.92 4.52 9.62
N LYS A 48 19.02 4.00 8.39
CA LYS A 48 20.12 4.32 7.46
C LYS A 48 19.89 5.60 6.64
N GLY A 49 18.83 6.35 6.91
CA GLY A 49 18.49 7.58 6.20
C GLY A 49 17.80 7.37 4.86
N SER A 50 17.37 6.14 4.55
CA SER A 50 16.59 5.85 3.34
C SER A 50 15.10 6.10 3.57
N ALA A 51 14.39 6.51 2.53
CA ALA A 51 12.94 6.67 2.59
C ALA A 51 12.21 5.35 2.28
N VAL A 52 11.05 5.19 2.93
CA VAL A 52 10.21 4.00 2.81
C VAL A 52 9.04 4.30 1.86
N VAL A 53 8.85 3.43 0.87
CA VAL A 53 7.73 3.49 -0.07
C VAL A 53 6.87 2.26 0.14
N VAL A 54 5.57 2.44 0.32
CA VAL A 54 4.62 1.33 0.49
C VAL A 54 3.57 1.41 -0.61
N SER A 55 3.48 0.38 -1.46
CA SER A 55 2.32 0.16 -2.32
C SER A 55 1.25 -0.67 -1.60
N TRP A 56 0.08 -0.75 -2.20
CA TRP A 56 -0.99 -1.57 -1.67
C TRP A 56 -1.74 -2.28 -2.79
N TRP A 57 -1.61 -3.60 -2.83
CA TRP A 57 -2.43 -4.47 -3.67
C TRP A 57 -3.76 -4.78 -2.95
N ALA A 58 -4.61 -3.76 -2.83
CA ALA A 58 -5.90 -3.89 -2.15
C ALA A 58 -6.74 -5.02 -2.77
N THR A 59 -7.32 -5.89 -1.95
CA THR A 59 -8.24 -6.93 -2.43
C THR A 59 -9.53 -6.29 -2.92
N ASN A 60 -10.18 -6.92 -3.90
CA ASN A 60 -11.47 -6.47 -4.41
C ASN A 60 -12.48 -6.42 -3.24
N PRO A 61 -13.03 -5.24 -2.88
CA PRO A 61 -13.91 -5.12 -1.72
C PRO A 61 -15.25 -5.85 -1.89
N VAL A 62 -15.63 -6.22 -3.11
CA VAL A 62 -16.90 -6.90 -3.41
C VAL A 62 -16.89 -8.36 -2.98
N ASN A 63 -15.75 -9.04 -3.10
CA ASN A 63 -15.64 -10.49 -2.91
C ASN A 63 -14.40 -10.94 -2.12
N GLY A 64 -13.49 -10.02 -1.79
CA GLY A 64 -12.25 -10.31 -1.07
C GLY A 64 -11.15 -10.94 -1.94
N GLU A 65 -11.37 -11.07 -3.25
CA GLU A 65 -10.40 -11.64 -4.18
C GLU A 65 -9.21 -10.70 -4.41
N GLU A 66 -8.19 -11.18 -5.10
CA GLU A 66 -6.96 -10.43 -5.35
C GLU A 66 -7.18 -9.13 -6.14
N ALA A 67 -6.19 -8.24 -6.10
CA ALA A 67 -6.23 -6.92 -6.73
C ALA A 67 -6.50 -6.94 -8.26
N HIS A 68 -6.37 -8.10 -8.90
CA HIS A 68 -6.62 -8.32 -10.32
C HIS A 68 -8.08 -8.66 -10.67
N ASP A 69 -8.93 -8.96 -9.67
CA ASP A 69 -10.32 -9.33 -9.89
C ASP A 69 -11.24 -8.12 -10.04
N CYS A 70 -11.82 -7.96 -11.23
CA CYS A 70 -12.67 -6.83 -11.62
C CYS A 70 -14.17 -7.07 -11.40
N LYS A 71 -14.57 -8.18 -10.75
CA LYS A 71 -15.97 -8.59 -10.74
C LYS A 71 -16.80 -7.71 -9.81
N GLY A 72 -18.00 -7.36 -10.29
CA GLY A 72 -19.03 -6.71 -9.49
C GLY A 72 -18.86 -5.22 -9.29
N ASP A 73 -18.19 -4.54 -10.22
CA ASP A 73 -18.02 -3.09 -10.32
C ASP A 73 -17.42 -2.46 -9.04
N PRO A 74 -16.21 -2.90 -8.64
CA PRO A 74 -15.66 -2.60 -7.32
C PRO A 74 -15.47 -1.11 -7.03
N VAL A 75 -15.09 -0.32 -8.04
CA VAL A 75 -14.89 1.13 -7.89
C VAL A 75 -16.20 1.86 -7.57
N THR A 76 -17.31 1.47 -8.20
CA THR A 76 -18.62 2.04 -7.87
C THR A 76 -19.15 1.44 -6.56
N ALA A 77 -18.91 0.15 -6.32
CA ALA A 77 -19.40 -0.57 -5.15
C ALA A 77 -18.77 -0.13 -3.83
N LEU A 78 -17.55 0.41 -3.82
CA LEU A 78 -16.87 0.89 -2.62
C LEU A 78 -17.33 2.28 -2.16
N MET A 79 -17.96 3.06 -3.04
CA MET A 79 -18.38 4.43 -2.74
C MET A 79 -19.52 4.46 -1.71
N PRO A 80 -19.75 5.57 -0.98
CA PRO A 80 -20.87 5.69 -0.06
C PRO A 80 -22.21 5.31 -0.70
N GLY A 81 -22.96 4.41 -0.05
CA GLY A 81 -24.20 3.84 -0.59
C GLY A 81 -24.01 2.62 -1.51
N GLY A 82 -22.77 2.31 -1.89
CA GLY A 82 -22.41 1.11 -2.63
C GLY A 82 -22.42 -0.16 -1.77
N LYS A 83 -22.64 -1.31 -2.42
CA LYS A 83 -22.79 -2.62 -1.76
C LYS A 83 -21.56 -3.12 -1.01
N ALA A 84 -20.37 -2.61 -1.35
CA ALA A 84 -19.09 -3.02 -0.78
C ALA A 84 -18.44 -1.89 0.06
N HIS A 85 -19.21 -0.84 0.36
CA HIS A 85 -18.70 0.32 1.09
C HIS A 85 -18.16 -0.07 2.47
N LYS A 86 -18.90 -0.92 3.20
CA LYS A 86 -18.52 -1.36 4.54
C LYS A 86 -17.20 -2.15 4.52
N GLU A 87 -17.07 -3.07 3.58
CA GLU A 87 -15.86 -3.88 3.38
C GLU A 87 -14.67 -2.99 3.00
N TRP A 88 -14.89 -1.98 2.17
CA TRP A 88 -13.86 -1.00 1.85
C TRP A 88 -13.44 -0.16 3.07
N MET A 89 -14.39 0.29 3.89
CA MET A 89 -14.09 0.98 5.16
C MET A 89 -13.25 0.12 6.10
N ASP A 90 -13.56 -1.18 6.20
CA ASP A 90 -12.81 -2.12 7.01
C ASP A 90 -11.37 -2.30 6.51
N GLN A 91 -11.14 -2.30 5.19
CA GLN A 91 -9.80 -2.29 4.61
C GLN A 91 -9.06 -0.98 4.94
N LEU A 92 -9.68 0.19 4.72
CA LEU A 92 -9.07 1.49 5.03
C LEU A 92 -8.72 1.62 6.52
N ASN A 93 -9.54 1.07 7.42
CA ASN A 93 -9.25 1.00 8.86
C ASN A 93 -7.98 0.19 9.16
N GLN A 94 -7.75 -0.91 8.44
CA GLN A 94 -6.52 -1.69 8.58
C GLN A 94 -5.30 -0.92 8.07
N VAL A 95 -5.44 -0.17 6.99
CA VAL A 95 -4.39 0.72 6.47
C VAL A 95 -4.02 1.78 7.50
N VAL A 96 -5.01 2.50 8.05
CA VAL A 96 -4.82 3.51 9.11
C VAL A 96 -4.15 2.88 10.34
N LYS A 97 -4.65 1.73 10.79
CA LYS A 97 -4.10 1.01 11.95
C LYS A 97 -2.65 0.60 11.73
N PHE A 98 -2.27 0.21 10.51
CA PHE A 98 -0.90 -0.11 10.17
C PHE A 98 -0.01 1.13 10.30
N PHE A 99 -0.33 2.21 9.58
CA PHE A 99 0.52 3.40 9.53
C PHE A 99 0.66 4.07 10.89
N ASN A 100 -0.40 4.13 11.69
CA ASN A 100 -0.34 4.70 13.03
C ASN A 100 0.54 3.90 14.00
N LYS A 101 0.76 2.61 13.74
CA LYS A 101 1.64 1.73 14.53
C LYS A 101 3.01 1.53 13.90
N PHE A 102 3.26 2.11 12.73
CA PHE A 102 4.52 1.96 12.02
C PHE A 102 5.53 2.98 12.53
N GLN A 103 6.18 2.60 13.63
CA GLN A 103 7.16 3.39 14.35
C GLN A 103 8.56 2.79 14.27
N ASP A 104 9.58 3.61 14.47
CA ASP A 104 10.96 3.21 14.63
C ASP A 104 11.23 2.61 16.02
N VAL A 105 12.51 2.46 16.38
CA VAL A 105 12.92 1.87 17.67
C VAL A 105 12.77 2.83 18.85
N ASP A 106 12.71 4.13 18.58
CA ASP A 106 12.59 5.19 19.58
C ASP A 106 11.10 5.56 19.81
N GLY A 107 10.20 4.99 19.02
CA GLY A 107 8.74 5.18 19.12
C GLY A 107 8.21 6.28 18.20
N GLU A 108 9.07 6.88 17.37
CA GLU A 108 8.68 7.91 16.42
C GLU A 108 8.06 7.29 15.17
N GLN A 109 7.03 7.94 14.61
CA GLN A 109 6.39 7.45 13.40
C GLN A 109 7.33 7.57 12.20
N ILE A 110 7.46 6.48 11.42
CA ILE A 110 8.27 6.48 10.21
C ILE A 110 7.48 7.15 9.08
N PRO A 111 8.03 8.20 8.42
CA PRO A 111 7.42 8.77 7.22
C PRO A 111 7.40 7.76 6.06
N VAL A 112 6.25 7.62 5.40
CA VAL A 112 6.05 6.67 4.30
C VAL A 112 5.46 7.37 3.09
N ILE A 113 6.05 7.15 1.92
CA ILE A 113 5.41 7.47 0.63
C ILE A 113 4.39 6.37 0.34
N PHE A 114 3.09 6.67 0.49
CA PHE A 114 2.04 5.68 0.32
C PHE A 114 1.43 5.74 -1.08
N ARG A 115 1.72 4.72 -1.88
CA ARG A 115 1.30 4.65 -3.29
C ARG A 115 0.09 3.73 -3.45
N MET A 116 -1.09 4.23 -3.07
CA MET A 116 -2.36 3.55 -3.32
C MET A 116 -2.74 3.59 -4.80
N PHE A 117 -3.53 2.61 -5.24
CA PHE A 117 -4.10 2.51 -6.58
C PHE A 117 -3.12 2.80 -7.74
N ARG A 118 -2.05 2.02 -7.80
CA ARG A 118 -1.02 2.14 -8.84
C ARG A 118 -1.55 1.81 -10.23
N GLU A 119 -0.94 2.43 -11.24
CA GLU A 119 -1.13 2.08 -12.66
C GLU A 119 -2.60 2.04 -13.13
N PRO A 120 -3.39 3.10 -12.88
CA PRO A 120 -4.83 3.10 -13.19
C PRO A 120 -5.13 3.00 -14.69
N ASN A 121 -4.19 3.39 -15.55
CA ASN A 121 -4.33 3.31 -17.01
C ASN A 121 -4.13 1.88 -17.58
N THR A 122 -4.00 0.88 -16.71
CA THR A 122 -3.81 -0.53 -17.11
C THR A 122 -5.08 -1.34 -16.86
N ASP A 123 -5.17 -2.51 -17.50
CA ASP A 123 -6.28 -3.45 -17.33
C ASP A 123 -6.01 -4.49 -16.22
N HIS A 124 -4.90 -4.34 -15.51
CA HIS A 124 -4.43 -5.32 -14.53
C HIS A 124 -5.17 -5.23 -13.19
N TRP A 125 -5.73 -4.08 -12.84
CA TRP A 125 -6.25 -3.84 -11.49
C TRP A 125 -7.76 -3.64 -11.50
N TRP A 126 -8.41 -3.97 -10.38
CA TRP A 126 -9.84 -3.70 -10.21
C TRP A 126 -10.18 -2.21 -10.14
N TRP A 127 -9.20 -1.36 -9.84
CA TRP A 127 -9.29 0.11 -9.98
C TRP A 127 -8.78 0.62 -11.33
N GLY A 128 -8.42 -0.26 -12.25
CA GLY A 128 -7.87 0.09 -13.56
C GLY A 128 -8.95 0.50 -14.58
N LYS A 129 -8.51 0.95 -15.76
CA LYS A 129 -9.37 1.47 -16.84
C LYS A 129 -10.41 0.46 -17.37
N ARG A 130 -10.20 -0.84 -17.18
CA ARG A 130 -11.16 -1.90 -17.52
C ARG A 130 -12.37 -1.91 -16.59
N CYS A 131 -12.19 -1.44 -15.35
CA CYS A 131 -13.12 -1.62 -14.24
C CYS A 131 -13.69 -0.29 -13.74
N SER A 132 -13.24 0.83 -14.30
CA SER A 132 -13.67 2.17 -13.94
C SER A 132 -13.39 3.17 -15.05
N SER A 133 -14.22 4.20 -15.11
CA SER A 133 -13.93 5.42 -15.84
C SER A 133 -12.89 6.27 -15.10
N PRO A 134 -12.19 7.20 -15.78
CA PRO A 134 -11.28 8.13 -15.12
C PRO A 134 -11.92 8.93 -13.98
N LYS A 135 -13.22 9.24 -14.10
CA LYS A 135 -13.99 9.96 -13.07
C LYS A 135 -14.19 9.08 -11.84
N GLU A 136 -14.68 7.85 -12.01
CA GLU A 136 -14.90 6.92 -10.90
C GLU A 136 -13.59 6.59 -10.17
N TYR A 137 -12.50 6.40 -10.91
CA TYR A 137 -11.17 6.23 -10.32
C TYR A 137 -10.78 7.42 -9.44
N HIS A 138 -10.94 8.65 -9.95
CA HIS A 138 -10.57 9.86 -9.22
C HIS A 138 -11.39 10.01 -7.94
N GLU A 139 -12.70 9.79 -8.02
CA GLU A 139 -13.60 9.86 -6.85
C GLU A 139 -13.25 8.80 -5.80
N ALA A 140 -12.95 7.56 -6.21
CA ALA A 140 -12.53 6.50 -5.30
C ALA A 140 -11.15 6.78 -4.68
N PHE A 141 -10.20 7.32 -5.45
CA PHE A 141 -8.89 7.73 -4.94
C PHE A 141 -9.02 8.83 -3.91
N GLU A 142 -9.73 9.91 -4.23
CA GLU A 142 -9.91 11.07 -3.35
C GLU A 142 -10.64 10.68 -2.06
N PHE A 143 -11.70 9.87 -2.18
CA PHE A 143 -12.41 9.33 -1.02
C PHE A 143 -11.47 8.56 -0.09
N SER A 144 -10.69 7.63 -0.64
CA SER A 144 -9.79 6.76 0.13
C SER A 144 -8.63 7.54 0.73
N TYR A 145 -8.04 8.45 -0.05
CA TYR A 145 -6.98 9.34 0.39
C TYR A 145 -7.43 10.22 1.56
N ASN A 146 -8.54 10.94 1.41
CA ASN A 146 -9.06 11.83 2.46
C ASN A 146 -9.37 11.05 3.74
N TYR A 147 -9.89 9.82 3.62
CA TYR A 147 -10.16 8.98 4.78
C TYR A 147 -8.88 8.62 5.56
N ILE A 148 -7.84 8.19 4.85
CA ILE A 148 -6.57 7.79 5.46
C ILE A 148 -5.84 9.02 6.00
N GLN A 149 -5.69 10.07 5.19
CA GLN A 149 -4.93 11.28 5.52
C GLN A 149 -5.50 12.02 6.74
N SER A 150 -6.82 12.02 6.93
CA SER A 150 -7.43 12.60 8.13
C SER A 150 -7.21 11.79 9.41
N ARG A 151 -6.62 10.59 9.33
CA ARG A 151 -6.44 9.64 10.44
C ARG A 151 -5.01 9.16 10.64
N THR A 152 -4.08 9.61 9.81
CA THR A 152 -2.66 9.28 9.89
C THR A 152 -1.83 10.56 9.76
N HIS A 153 -0.62 10.56 10.34
CA HIS A 153 0.26 11.73 10.35
C HIS A 153 1.64 11.46 9.73
N ASN A 154 1.83 10.26 9.17
CA ASN A 154 3.12 9.77 8.69
C ASN A 154 3.09 9.28 7.24
N ILE A 155 2.07 9.65 6.46
CA ILE A 155 2.01 9.31 5.04
C ILE A 155 2.15 10.55 4.16
N LEU A 156 2.80 10.36 3.01
CA LEU A 156 2.86 11.27 1.86
C LEU A 156 2.06 10.67 0.71
#